data_AF-A0A7W5AQL4-F1
#
_entry.id   AF-A0A7W5AQL4-F1
#
_cell.length_a   1.000
_cell.length_b   1.000
_cell.length_c   1.000
_cell.angle_alpha   90.00
_cell.angle_beta   90.00
_cell.angle_gamma   90.00
#
_symmetry.space_group_name_H-M   'P 1'
#
loop_
_entity.id
_entity.type
_entity.pdbx_description
1 polymer ?
#
loop_
_entity_poly.entity_id
_entity_poly.type
_entity_poly.pdbx_seq_one_letter_code
_entity_poly.pdbx_strand_id
1 'polypeptide(L)'
;MDADLTEVRRAIDAIDAEVVQRLAARERLVRRAAALKTDEQAVRAPARVEEVIAKVRGLAVAAGGSPEVVERVYRAMIGAFIDLELAEHRDLADE
;
A
#
# COMPACT_ATOMS: atom_id res chain seq x y z
N MET A 1 35.54 -8.87 -6.48
CA MET A 1 35.01 -7.50 -6.61
C MET A 1 33.64 -7.51 -5.99
N ASP A 2 33.60 -7.41 -4.67
CA ASP A 2 32.39 -7.00 -3.97
C ASP A 2 32.23 -5.51 -4.29
N ALA A 3 31.52 -5.17 -5.37
CA ALA A 3 30.86 -3.88 -5.38
C ALA A 3 29.98 -3.92 -4.12
N ASP A 4 30.42 -3.16 -3.14
CA ASP A 4 30.37 -3.49 -1.72
C ASP A 4 28.93 -3.74 -1.30
N LEU A 5 28.63 -4.87 -0.66
CA LEU A 5 27.31 -5.17 -0.10
C LEU A 5 26.76 -3.97 0.72
N THR A 6 27.66 -3.18 1.30
CA THR A 6 27.35 -1.91 1.98
C THR A 6 26.76 -0.84 1.04
N GLU A 7 27.28 -0.69 -0.18
CA GLU A 7 26.74 0.22 -1.20
C GLU A 7 25.35 -0.24 -1.66
N VAL A 8 25.18 -1.54 -1.90
CA VAL A 8 23.86 -2.11 -2.23
C VAL A 8 22.85 -1.84 -1.12
N ARG A 9 23.23 -2.06 0.15
CA ARG A 9 22.36 -1.77 1.30
C ARG A 9 22.01 -0.29 1.40
N ARG A 10 22.97 0.62 1.22
CA ARG A 10 22.70 2.06 1.21
C ARG A 10 21.71 2.46 0.11
N ALA A 11 21.82 1.85 -1.07
CA ALA A 11 20.87 2.09 -2.16
C ALA A 11 19.46 1.57 -1.80
N ILE A 12 19.36 0.42 -1.14
CA ILE A 12 18.08 -0.10 -0.62
C ILE A 12 17.50 0.82 0.45
N ASP A 13 18.31 1.27 1.42
CA ASP A 13 17.85 2.18 2.49
C ASP A 13 17.27 3.49 1.91
N ALA A 14 17.88 4.01 0.84
CA ALA A 14 17.36 5.20 0.14
C ALA A 14 16.00 4.92 -0.52
N ILE A 15 15.84 3.77 -1.18
CA ILE A 15 14.55 3.34 -1.76
C ILE A 15 13.50 3.16 -0.66
N ASP A 16 13.86 2.55 0.47
CA ASP A 16 12.95 2.30 1.58
C ASP A 16 12.43 3.62 2.17
N ALA A 17 13.29 4.64 2.29
CA ALA A 17 12.87 5.98 2.69
C ALA A 17 11.82 6.57 1.72
N GLU A 18 12.02 6.41 0.41
CA GLU A 18 11.04 6.84 -0.59
C GLU A 18 9.74 6.04 -0.49
N VAL A 19 9.81 4.72 -0.33
CA VAL A 19 8.65 3.84 -0.17
C VAL A 19 7.82 4.29 1.04
N VAL A 20 8.44 4.53 2.19
CA VAL A 20 7.76 5.01 3.41
C VAL A 20 7.05 6.35 3.15
N GLN A 21 7.72 7.30 2.48
CA GLN A 21 7.10 8.59 2.14
C GLN A 21 5.88 8.43 1.23
N ARG A 22 5.95 7.52 0.23
CA ARG A 22 4.84 7.24 -0.68
C ARG A 22 3.70 6.52 0.02
N LEU A 23 4.00 5.59 0.94
CA LEU A 23 2.99 4.91 1.75
C LEU A 23 2.23 5.91 2.63
N ALA A 24 2.92 6.80 3.33
CA ALA A 24 2.29 7.85 4.13
C ALA A 24 1.41 8.79 3.28
N ALA A 25 1.86 9.14 2.06
CA ALA A 25 1.05 9.92 1.14
C ALA A 25 -0.20 9.17 0.66
N ARG A 26 -0.07 7.88 0.38
CA ARG A 26 -1.19 7.01 0.01
C ARG A 26 -2.19 6.89 1.15
N GLU A 27 -1.74 6.70 2.39
CA GLU A 27 -2.59 6.63 3.58
C GLU A 27 -3.48 7.87 3.73
N ARG A 28 -2.91 9.08 3.60
CA ARG A 28 -3.69 10.33 3.67
C ARG A 28 -4.81 10.38 2.62
N LEU A 29 -4.56 9.85 1.42
CA LEU A 29 -5.58 9.76 0.37
C LEU A 29 -6.65 8.72 0.69
N VAL A 30 -6.26 7.58 1.25
CA VAL A 30 -7.15 6.51 1.69
C VAL A 30 -8.10 7.02 2.78
N ARG A 31 -7.57 7.66 3.84
CA ARG A 31 -8.36 8.31 4.89
C ARG A 31 -9.33 9.36 4.35
N ARG A 32 -8.89 10.21 3.42
CA ARG A 32 -9.77 11.19 2.78
C ARG A 32 -10.87 10.52 1.96
N ALA A 33 -10.57 9.40 1.29
CA ALA A 33 -11.57 8.63 0.55
C ALA A 33 -12.56 7.95 1.50
N ALA A 34 -12.11 7.43 2.64
CA ALA A 34 -12.96 6.84 3.67
C ALA A 34 -13.93 7.88 4.25
N ALA A 35 -13.46 9.09 4.56
CA ALA A 35 -14.32 10.18 5.05
C ALA A 35 -15.44 10.61 4.08
N LEU A 36 -15.34 10.25 2.80
CA LEU A 36 -16.38 10.51 1.78
C LEU A 36 -17.38 9.35 1.63
N LYS A 37 -17.10 8.19 2.21
CA LYS A 37 -17.97 7.01 2.13
C LYS A 37 -18.88 6.98 3.35
N THR A 38 -20.19 7.06 3.12
CA THR A 38 -21.22 7.05 4.17
C THR A 38 -21.59 5.64 4.65
N ASP A 39 -21.07 4.59 4.02
CA ASP A 39 -21.45 3.20 4.24
C ASP A 39 -20.21 2.32 4.49
N GLU A 40 -20.15 1.67 5.65
CA GLU A 40 -19.08 0.76 6.06
C GLU A 40 -18.89 -0.42 5.08
N GLN A 41 -19.92 -0.83 4.34
CA GLN A 41 -19.77 -1.89 3.32
C GLN A 41 -18.91 -1.44 2.12
N ALA A 42 -18.72 -0.13 1.93
CA ALA A 42 -17.81 0.41 0.92
C ALA A 42 -16.32 0.38 1.34
N VAL A 43 -16.01 -0.01 2.58
CA VAL A 43 -14.64 -0.08 3.11
C VAL A 43 -13.85 -1.20 2.43
N ARG A 44 -14.46 -2.37 2.20
CA ARG A 44 -13.74 -3.54 1.65
C ARG A 44 -13.63 -3.56 0.13
N ALA A 45 -14.58 -2.94 -0.58
CA ALA A 45 -14.64 -2.77 -2.04
C ALA A 45 -13.80 -3.79 -2.85
N PRO A 46 -14.11 -5.10 -2.81
CA PRO A 46 -13.24 -6.15 -3.35
C PRO A 46 -12.96 -6.00 -4.84
N ALA A 47 -13.94 -5.52 -5.62
CA ALA A 47 -13.75 -5.20 -7.04
C ALA A 47 -12.64 -4.14 -7.24
N ARG A 48 -12.60 -3.12 -6.37
CA ARG A 48 -11.58 -2.07 -6.43
C ARG A 48 -10.19 -2.60 -6.07
N VAL A 49 -10.09 -3.54 -5.14
CA VAL A 49 -8.82 -4.20 -4.81
C VAL A 49 -8.27 -4.89 -6.04
N GLU A 50 -9.07 -5.72 -6.72
CA GLU A 50 -8.63 -6.45 -7.91
C GLU A 50 -8.24 -5.52 -9.08
N GLU A 51 -8.97 -4.41 -9.28
CA GLU A 51 -8.57 -3.38 -10.26
C GLU A 51 -7.18 -2.78 -9.97
N VAL A 52 -6.92 -2.48 -8.69
CA VAL A 52 -5.61 -1.95 -8.27
C VAL A 52 -4.53 -3.00 -8.48
N ILE A 53 -4.79 -4.26 -8.12
CA ILE A 53 -3.85 -5.37 -8.30
C ILE A 53 -3.52 -5.58 -9.78
N ALA A 54 -4.52 -5.65 -10.66
CA ALA A 54 -4.30 -5.78 -12.10
C ALA A 54 -3.43 -4.63 -12.65
N LYS A 55 -3.71 -3.40 -12.23
CA LYS A 55 -2.93 -2.21 -12.64
C LYS A 55 -1.47 -2.31 -12.19
N VAL A 56 -1.21 -2.62 -10.93
CA VAL A 56 0.17 -2.60 -10.37
C VAL A 56 0.99 -3.77 -10.87
N ARG A 57 0.36 -4.91 -11.17
CA ARG A 57 1.01 -6.02 -11.90
C ARG A 57 1.50 -5.55 -13.27
N GLY A 58 0.68 -4.81 -14.03
CA GLY A 58 1.09 -4.22 -15.30
C GLY A 58 2.25 -3.22 -15.17
N LEU A 59 2.22 -2.38 -14.13
CA LEU A 59 3.32 -1.46 -13.83
C LEU A 59 4.62 -2.19 -13.46
N ALA A 60 4.52 -3.29 -12.72
CA ALA A 60 5.67 -4.12 -12.36
C ALA A 60 6.37 -4.67 -13.61
N VAL A 61 5.59 -5.24 -14.55
CA VAL A 61 6.13 -5.73 -15.83
C VAL A 61 6.82 -4.59 -16.60
N ALA A 62 6.16 -3.43 -16.72
CA ALA A 62 6.70 -2.28 -17.46
C ALA A 62 7.99 -1.73 -16.84
N ALA A 63 8.16 -1.86 -15.52
CA ALA A 63 9.36 -1.44 -14.79
C ALA A 63 10.46 -2.54 -14.73
N GLY A 64 10.24 -3.72 -15.33
CA GLY A 64 11.19 -4.84 -15.26
C GLY A 64 11.21 -5.58 -13.93
N GLY A 65 10.20 -5.38 -13.07
CA GLY A 65 10.05 -6.06 -11.78
C GLY A 65 9.17 -7.31 -11.84
N SER A 66 9.12 -8.07 -10.74
CA SER A 66 8.23 -9.24 -10.61
C SER A 66 6.79 -8.81 -10.27
N PRO A 67 5.79 -9.15 -11.11
CA PRO A 67 4.38 -8.91 -10.82
C PRO A 67 3.90 -9.61 -9.56
N GLU A 68 4.44 -10.80 -9.26
CA GLU A 68 4.08 -11.61 -8.10
C GLU A 68 4.54 -10.94 -6.80
N VAL A 69 5.74 -10.37 -6.78
CA VAL A 69 6.25 -9.62 -5.62
C VAL A 69 5.40 -8.38 -5.40
N VAL A 70 5.16 -7.59 -6.47
CA VAL A 70 4.37 -6.35 -6.37
C VAL A 70 2.94 -6.63 -5.92
N GLU A 71 2.29 -7.67 -6.45
CA GLU A 71 0.94 -8.05 -6.01
C GLU A 71 0.90 -8.38 -4.52
N ARG A 72 1.82 -9.20 -4.01
CA ARG A 72 1.84 -9.56 -2.57
C ARG A 72 2.01 -8.34 -1.68
N VAL A 73 2.92 -7.44 -2.04
CA VAL A 73 3.13 -6.17 -1.31
C VAL A 73 1.85 -5.32 -1.33
N TYR A 74 1.21 -5.18 -2.49
CA TYR A 74 -0.01 -4.38 -2.60
C TYR A 74 -1.20 -4.97 -1.84
N ARG A 75 -1.38 -6.29 -1.87
CA ARG A 75 -2.44 -6.96 -1.09
C ARG A 75 -2.24 -6.77 0.40
N ALA A 76 -1.01 -6.95 0.89
CA ALA A 76 -0.67 -6.73 2.30
C ALA A 76 -0.89 -5.26 2.71
N MET A 77 -0.41 -4.31 1.90
CA MET A 77 -0.61 -2.87 2.14
C MET A 77 -2.10 -2.49 2.17
N ILE A 78 -2.90 -2.99 1.24
CA ILE A 78 -4.34 -2.71 1.20
C ILE A 78 -5.02 -3.29 2.46
N GLY A 79 -4.69 -4.53 2.84
CA GLY A 79 -5.19 -5.14 4.07
C GLY A 79 -4.87 -4.30 5.30
N ALA A 80 -3.62 -3.86 5.45
CA ALA A 80 -3.19 -3.03 6.57
C ALA A 80 -3.97 -1.70 6.69
N PHE A 81 -4.30 -1.05 5.57
CA PHE A 81 -5.12 0.17 5.61
C PHE A 81 -6.58 -0.11 5.98
N ILE A 82 -7.16 -1.22 5.52
CA ILE A 82 -8.52 -1.62 5.92
C ILE A 82 -8.55 -1.89 7.42
N ASP A 83 -7.56 -2.60 7.96
CA ASP A 83 -7.47 -2.90 9.38
C ASP A 83 -7.31 -1.63 10.22
N LEU A 84 -6.50 -0.67 9.76
CA LEU A 84 -6.34 0.64 10.38
C LEU A 84 -7.65 1.43 10.41
N GLU A 85 -8.37 1.48 9.29
CA GLU A 85 -9.68 2.15 9.22
C GLU A 85 -10.70 1.50 10.17
N LEU A 86 -10.77 0.18 10.20
CA LEU A 86 -11.68 -0.56 11.09
C LEU A 86 -11.37 -0.31 12.58
N ALA A 87 -10.10 -0.15 12.94
CA ALA A 87 -9.70 0.19 14.31
C ALA A 87 -10.17 1.60 14.68
N GLU A 88 -9.98 2.59 13.82
CA GLU A 88 -10.39 3.98 14.06
C GLU A 88 -11.89 4.15 14.21
N HIS A 89 -12.68 3.41 13.42
CA HIS A 89 -14.14 3.41 13.54
C HIS A 89 -14.63 2.80 14.86
N ARG A 90 -13.93 1.78 15.39
CA ARG A 90 -14.26 1.20 16.68
C ARG A 90 -13.99 2.18 17.82
N ASP A 91 -12.83 2.83 17.81
CA ASP A 91 -12.45 3.79 18.86
C ASP A 91 -13.42 4.99 18.90
N LEU A 92 -13.91 5.45 17.74
CA LEU A 92 -14.94 6.50 17.64
C LEU A 92 -16.34 6.07 18.12
N ALA A 93 -16.65 4.77 18.14
CA ALA A 93 -17.93 4.25 18.61
C ALA A 93 -17.94 3.96 20.12
N ASP A 94 -16.75 3.83 20.72
CA ASP A 94 -16.54 3.57 22.14
C ASP A 94 -16.37 4.86 23.00
N GLU A 95 -16.31 6.05 22.37
CA GLU A 95 -16.33 7.39 22.99
C GLU A 95 -17.73 8.03 23.02
#